data_AF-G6C0E9-F1
#
_entry.id   AF-G6C0E9-F1
#
_cell.length_a   1.000
_cell.length_b   1.000
_cell.length_c   1.000
_cell.angle_alpha   90.00
_cell.angle_beta   90.00
_cell.angle_gamma   90.00
#
_symmetry.space_group_name_H-M   'P 1'
#
loop_
_entity.id
_entity.type
_entity.pdbx_description
1 polymer ?
#
loop_
_entity_poly.entity_id
_entity_poly.type
_entity_poly.pdbx_seq_one_letter_code
_entity_poly.pdbx_strand_id
1 'polypeptide(L)'
;MIAAFFDIDGTIYRNALLIEHFKKMIKYELFKDVQYRLKVEEAYQLWDTRKGDYDDYLLDLAQLYVVAIKGLSLKYNDFISDQVLLLKGNRVYTYTREMIEWHKKQGHKVFFISGSPSFLVSRMAKKMGVDDFCGSVYEIDEETQTFSGRITKPMWDSAHKQEAIDDFIKKYDIDLSKSYAYGDTNGDYSMLSSVGNPRAINPSKELIKKIKDDENLEERRYIDIYIEQKNDSSIIKIYSRIYNIKNENYSSADTRILNNVILTKNNGEKIYIQKDNIKYEKQDAIFKVNEYLKGPITLVLGEVMINNKKYKTSKIYLQKLKGTYMIFGFDIKWVDN
;
A
#
# COMPACT_ATOMS: atom_id res chain seq x y z
N MET A 1 15.45 18.55 7.15
CA MET A 1 13.98 18.69 6.96
C MET A 1 13.28 17.34 7.04
N ILE A 2 11.97 17.29 7.35
CA ILE A 2 11.18 16.03 7.28
C ILE A 2 10.51 15.94 5.91
N ALA A 3 10.58 14.75 5.30
CA ALA A 3 9.96 14.47 4.02
C ALA A 3 8.91 13.35 4.10
N ALA A 4 8.03 13.29 3.11
CA ALA A 4 7.11 12.20 2.86
C ALA A 4 7.17 11.81 1.38
N PHE A 5 7.66 10.61 1.11
CA PHE A 5 7.79 10.05 -0.23
C PHE A 5 6.60 9.13 -0.53
N PHE A 6 5.97 9.30 -1.68
CA PHE A 6 4.84 8.48 -2.09
C PHE A 6 5.07 7.87 -3.47
N ASP A 7 4.84 6.57 -3.58
CA ASP A 7 4.46 5.99 -4.86
C ASP A 7 3.05 6.48 -5.29
N ILE A 8 2.77 6.42 -6.59
CA ILE A 8 1.48 6.81 -7.15
C ILE A 8 0.58 5.61 -7.42
N ASP A 9 1.03 4.62 -8.17
CA ASP A 9 0.15 3.65 -8.82
C ASP A 9 -0.08 2.45 -7.90
N GLY A 10 -1.29 2.30 -7.35
CA GLY A 10 -1.57 1.31 -6.29
C GLY A 10 -1.44 1.87 -4.88
N THR A 11 -0.70 2.98 -4.72
CA THR A 11 -0.51 3.68 -3.43
C THR A 11 -1.41 4.93 -3.27
N ILE A 12 -1.32 5.89 -4.18
CA ILE A 12 -2.21 7.07 -4.19
C ILE A 12 -3.38 6.85 -5.13
N TYR A 13 -3.08 6.52 -6.38
CA TYR A 13 -4.01 6.26 -7.45
C TYR A 13 -4.46 4.80 -7.42
N ARG A 14 -5.76 4.53 -7.57
CA ARG A 14 -6.34 3.18 -7.39
C ARG A 14 -6.05 2.20 -8.53
N ASN A 15 -5.29 2.63 -9.53
CA ASN A 15 -4.92 1.89 -10.75
C ASN A 15 -3.52 2.38 -11.18
N ALA A 16 -3.09 2.12 -12.41
CA ALA A 16 -1.88 2.74 -12.98
C ALA A 16 -2.20 3.89 -13.95
N LEU A 17 -1.47 5.01 -13.85
CA LEU A 17 -1.58 6.14 -14.77
C LEU A 17 -1.19 5.75 -16.21
N LEU A 18 -0.15 4.91 -16.36
CA LEU A 18 0.25 4.36 -17.66
C LEU A 18 -0.90 3.62 -18.36
N ILE A 19 -1.66 2.79 -17.63
CA ILE A 19 -2.83 2.07 -18.17
C ILE A 19 -3.87 3.06 -18.72
N GLU A 20 -4.20 4.11 -17.97
CA GLU A 20 -5.21 5.08 -18.39
C GLU A 20 -4.75 5.88 -19.61
N HIS A 21 -3.47 6.24 -19.68
CA HIS A 21 -2.88 6.90 -20.84
C HIS A 21 -2.93 6.00 -22.08
N PHE A 22 -2.52 4.74 -21.94
CA PHE A 22 -2.54 3.78 -23.05
C PHE A 22 -3.96 3.55 -23.59
N LYS A 23 -4.95 3.40 -22.70
CA LYS A 23 -6.37 3.30 -23.08
C LYS A 23 -6.85 4.51 -23.87
N LYS A 24 -6.35 5.71 -23.55
CA LYS A 24 -6.66 6.93 -24.31
C LYS A 24 -5.97 6.97 -25.67
N MET A 25 -4.73 6.49 -25.78
CA MET A 25 -4.04 6.37 -27.07
C MET A 25 -4.81 5.46 -28.03
N ILE A 26 -5.29 4.31 -27.54
CA ILE A 26 -6.17 3.42 -28.34
C ILE A 26 -7.48 4.14 -28.69
N LYS A 27 -8.14 4.75 -27.70
CA LYS A 27 -9.44 5.43 -27.91
C LYS A 27 -9.37 6.56 -28.94
N TYR A 28 -8.24 7.26 -29.03
CA TYR A 28 -8.02 8.32 -30.01
C TYR A 28 -7.30 7.83 -31.27
N GLU A 29 -7.23 6.51 -31.47
CA GLU A 29 -6.70 5.85 -32.68
C GLU A 29 -5.22 6.20 -32.98
N LEU A 30 -4.47 6.60 -31.95
CA LEU A 30 -3.04 6.93 -32.06
C LEU A 30 -2.16 5.67 -32.02
N PHE A 31 -2.73 4.53 -31.64
CA PHE A 31 -2.07 3.24 -31.65
C PHE A 31 -3.03 2.14 -32.11
N LYS A 32 -2.54 1.23 -32.96
CA LYS A 32 -3.35 0.16 -33.53
C LYS A 32 -3.57 -0.96 -32.52
N ASP A 33 -4.84 -1.19 -32.20
CA ASP A 33 -5.32 -2.20 -31.24
C ASP A 33 -4.88 -3.64 -31.53
N VAL A 34 -4.52 -3.98 -32.78
CA VAL A 34 -4.04 -5.34 -33.14
C VAL A 34 -2.87 -5.78 -32.27
N GLN A 35 -1.94 -4.89 -31.95
CA GLN A 35 -0.78 -5.24 -31.12
C GLN A 35 -1.17 -5.50 -29.66
N TYR A 36 -2.24 -4.85 -29.15
CA TYR A 36 -2.76 -5.12 -27.82
C TYR A 36 -3.30 -6.55 -27.73
N ARG A 37 -4.11 -6.94 -28.72
CA ARG A 37 -4.65 -8.31 -28.80
C ARG A 37 -3.56 -9.38 -28.86
N LEU A 38 -2.50 -9.11 -29.61
CA LEU A 38 -1.40 -10.07 -29.80
C LEU A 38 -0.45 -10.19 -28.60
N LYS A 39 -0.34 -9.15 -27.75
CA LYS A 39 0.74 -9.07 -26.73
C LYS A 39 0.25 -8.90 -25.30
N VAL A 40 -0.99 -8.47 -25.08
CA VAL A 40 -1.47 -8.05 -23.75
C VAL A 40 -2.81 -8.67 -23.39
N GLU A 41 -3.66 -8.94 -24.38
CA GLU A 41 -5.03 -9.41 -24.12
C GLU A 41 -5.07 -10.73 -23.35
N GLU A 42 -4.17 -11.68 -23.62
CA GLU A 42 -4.09 -12.95 -22.89
C GLU A 42 -3.78 -12.72 -21.40
N ALA A 43 -2.72 -11.97 -21.08
CA ALA A 43 -2.34 -11.65 -19.71
C ALA A 43 -3.46 -10.87 -18.99
N TYR A 44 -4.11 -9.93 -19.69
CA TYR A 44 -5.28 -9.23 -19.17
C TYR A 44 -6.42 -10.19 -18.81
N GLN A 45 -6.78 -11.13 -19.69
CA GLN A 45 -7.86 -12.09 -19.44
C GLN A 45 -7.52 -13.04 -18.29
N LEU A 46 -6.27 -13.49 -18.19
CA LEU A 46 -5.82 -14.32 -17.06
C LEU A 46 -5.95 -13.55 -15.74
N TRP A 47 -5.50 -12.29 -15.70
CA TRP A 47 -5.66 -11.44 -14.53
C TRP A 47 -7.14 -11.19 -14.18
N ASP A 48 -7.96 -10.80 -15.16
CA ASP A 48 -9.38 -10.47 -14.97
C ASP A 48 -10.18 -11.67 -14.48
N THR A 49 -9.88 -12.87 -15.01
CA THR A 49 -10.48 -14.14 -14.57
C THR A 49 -9.82 -14.73 -13.32
N ARG A 50 -8.89 -14.01 -12.68
CA ARG A 50 -8.14 -14.40 -11.47
C ARG A 50 -7.35 -15.70 -11.60
N LYS A 51 -6.86 -15.98 -12.81
CA LYS A 51 -6.00 -17.12 -13.16
C LYS A 51 -4.54 -16.74 -13.35
N GLY A 52 -4.24 -15.45 -13.53
CA GLY A 52 -2.89 -14.90 -13.61
C GLY A 52 -2.70 -13.68 -12.72
N ASP A 53 -1.47 -13.19 -12.66
CA ASP A 53 -1.09 -12.09 -11.79
C ASP A 53 -1.19 -10.72 -12.49
N TYR A 54 -1.46 -9.69 -11.70
CA TYR A 54 -1.57 -8.32 -12.22
C TYR A 54 -0.22 -7.80 -12.76
N ASP A 55 0.88 -8.24 -12.15
CA ASP A 55 2.23 -7.79 -12.49
C ASP A 55 2.65 -8.30 -13.88
N ASP A 56 2.27 -9.52 -14.25
CA ASP A 56 2.49 -10.06 -15.61
C ASP A 56 1.75 -9.22 -16.66
N TYR A 57 0.46 -8.94 -16.43
CA TYR A 57 -0.33 -8.06 -17.30
C TYR A 57 0.29 -6.67 -17.42
N LEU A 58 0.72 -6.08 -16.30
CA LEU A 58 1.31 -4.74 -16.28
C LEU A 58 2.65 -4.72 -17.02
N LEU A 59 3.46 -5.77 -16.89
CA LEU A 59 4.74 -5.92 -17.58
C LEU A 59 4.55 -5.97 -19.09
N ASP A 60 3.65 -6.82 -19.59
CA ASP A 60 3.33 -6.94 -21.02
C ASP A 60 2.80 -5.61 -21.58
N LEU A 61 1.92 -4.95 -20.82
CA LEU A 61 1.39 -3.65 -21.21
C LEU A 61 2.48 -2.56 -21.23
N ALA A 62 3.38 -2.53 -20.25
CA ALA A 62 4.47 -1.56 -20.19
C ALA A 62 5.44 -1.73 -21.36
N GLN A 63 5.75 -2.98 -21.75
CA GLN A 63 6.56 -3.26 -22.94
C GLN A 63 5.86 -2.78 -24.22
N LEU A 64 4.56 -3.06 -24.35
CA LEU A 64 3.78 -2.57 -25.49
C LEU A 64 3.68 -1.04 -25.51
N TYR A 65 3.60 -0.41 -24.34
CA TYR A 65 3.53 1.04 -24.20
C TYR A 65 4.74 1.74 -24.80
N VAL A 66 5.95 1.20 -24.60
CA VAL A 66 7.19 1.72 -25.21
C VAL A 66 7.14 1.68 -26.74
N VAL A 67 6.57 0.62 -27.30
CA VAL A 67 6.35 0.52 -28.75
C VAL A 67 5.30 1.54 -29.21
N ALA A 68 4.22 1.70 -28.46
CA ALA A 68 3.12 2.57 -28.81
C ALA A 68 3.45 4.06 -28.73
N ILE A 69 4.31 4.46 -27.79
CA ILE A 69 4.68 5.85 -27.60
C ILE A 69 5.70 6.33 -28.63
N LYS A 70 6.48 5.41 -29.24
CA LYS A 70 7.46 5.78 -30.26
C LYS A 70 6.80 6.51 -31.43
N GLY A 71 7.33 7.70 -31.75
CA GLY A 71 6.80 8.58 -32.80
C GLY A 71 5.56 9.38 -32.40
N LEU A 72 5.04 9.23 -31.17
CA LEU A 72 3.96 10.07 -30.66
C LEU A 72 4.48 11.50 -30.48
N SER A 73 3.84 12.48 -31.11
CA SER A 73 4.19 13.89 -30.92
C SER A 73 3.91 14.35 -29.50
N LEU A 74 4.74 15.24 -28.96
CA LEU A 74 4.54 15.83 -27.64
C LEU A 74 3.18 16.51 -27.49
N LYS A 75 2.71 17.20 -28.53
CA LYS A 75 1.39 17.86 -28.54
C LYS A 75 0.24 16.88 -28.26
N TYR A 76 0.21 15.73 -28.94
CA TYR A 76 -0.82 14.72 -28.70
C TYR A 76 -0.65 14.07 -27.32
N ASN A 77 0.59 13.79 -26.91
CA ASN A 77 0.86 13.25 -25.58
C ASN A 77 0.37 14.17 -24.46
N ASP A 78 0.63 15.47 -24.57
CA ASP A 78 0.21 16.46 -23.59
C ASP A 78 -1.31 16.53 -23.50
N PHE A 79 -2.00 16.57 -24.64
CA PHE A 79 -3.45 16.54 -24.69
C PHE A 79 -4.01 15.28 -24.00
N ILE A 80 -3.47 14.10 -24.31
CA ILE A 80 -3.94 12.84 -23.71
C ILE A 80 -3.67 12.82 -22.20
N SER A 81 -2.48 13.23 -21.80
CA SER A 81 -2.08 13.28 -20.40
C SER A 81 -2.98 14.20 -19.58
N ASP A 82 -3.32 15.37 -20.12
CA ASP A 82 -4.27 16.29 -19.50
C ASP A 82 -5.67 15.67 -19.39
N GLN A 83 -6.13 14.95 -20.43
CA GLN A 83 -7.41 14.24 -20.39
C GLN A 83 -7.42 13.10 -19.36
N VAL A 84 -6.31 12.39 -19.17
CA VAL A 84 -6.19 11.36 -18.12
C VAL A 84 -6.36 12.01 -16.76
N LEU A 85 -5.60 13.08 -16.46
CA LEU A 85 -5.66 13.71 -15.13
C LEU A 85 -7.00 14.41 -14.88
N LEU A 86 -7.60 15.02 -15.89
CA LEU A 86 -8.92 15.66 -15.80
C LEU A 86 -10.02 14.64 -15.45
N LEU A 87 -10.07 13.52 -16.16
CA LEU A 87 -11.17 12.56 -16.07
C LEU A 87 -10.96 11.49 -14.99
N LYS A 88 -9.70 11.16 -14.69
CA LYS A 88 -9.34 10.03 -13.83
C LYS A 88 -8.51 10.41 -12.63
N GLY A 89 -7.82 11.56 -12.62
CA GLY A 89 -6.88 11.94 -11.54
C GLY A 89 -7.47 12.03 -10.12
N ASN A 90 -8.79 12.02 -9.95
CA ASN A 90 -9.44 11.98 -8.64
C ASN A 90 -9.70 10.56 -8.10
N ARG A 91 -9.40 9.50 -8.85
CA ARG A 91 -9.59 8.10 -8.40
C ARG A 91 -8.45 7.67 -7.47
N VAL A 92 -8.33 8.35 -6.34
CA VAL A 92 -7.29 8.16 -5.33
C VAL A 92 -7.83 7.46 -4.08
N TYR A 93 -6.96 6.80 -3.33
CA TYR A 93 -7.28 6.27 -2.01
C TYR A 93 -7.50 7.43 -1.01
N THR A 94 -8.46 7.24 -0.12
CA THR A 94 -8.88 8.25 0.86
C THR A 94 -7.76 8.49 1.84
N TYR A 95 -7.18 7.40 2.36
CA TYR A 95 -6.14 7.45 3.38
C TYR A 95 -4.89 8.18 2.89
N THR A 96 -4.33 7.80 1.72
CA THR A 96 -3.10 8.43 1.22
C THR A 96 -3.31 9.89 0.82
N ARG A 97 -4.50 10.24 0.30
CA ARG A 97 -4.88 11.65 0.09
C ARG A 97 -4.88 12.43 1.41
N GLU A 98 -5.47 11.89 2.47
CA GLU A 98 -5.47 12.53 3.79
C GLU A 98 -4.07 12.66 4.37
N MET A 99 -3.20 11.66 4.14
CA MET A 99 -1.81 11.71 4.60
C MET A 99 -0.99 12.77 3.89
N ILE A 100 -1.19 12.99 2.59
CA ILE A 100 -0.56 14.09 1.85
C ILE A 100 -0.94 15.44 2.47
N GLU A 101 -2.23 15.65 2.73
CA GLU A 101 -2.71 16.89 3.37
C GLU A 101 -2.20 17.05 4.80
N TRP A 102 -2.11 15.95 5.55
CA TRP A 102 -1.53 15.95 6.89
C TRP A 102 -0.06 16.38 6.86
N HIS A 103 0.76 15.81 5.96
CA HIS A 103 2.17 16.15 5.83
C HIS A 103 2.40 17.63 5.49
N LYS A 104 1.63 18.17 4.54
CA LYS A 104 1.67 19.60 4.23
C LYS A 104 1.36 20.47 5.43
N LYS A 105 0.34 20.12 6.22
CA LYS A 105 -0.04 20.85 7.45
C LYS A 105 1.05 20.79 8.53
N GLN A 106 1.86 19.73 8.56
CA GLN A 106 3.02 19.63 9.45
C GLN A 106 4.26 20.39 8.92
N GLY A 107 4.19 20.98 7.73
CA GLY A 107 5.33 21.63 7.09
C GLY A 107 6.38 20.65 6.54
N HIS A 108 6.01 19.37 6.36
CA HIS A 108 6.89 18.40 5.72
C HIS A 108 6.94 18.66 4.22
N LYS A 109 8.06 18.30 3.58
CA LYS A 109 8.15 18.23 2.12
C LYS A 109 7.49 16.97 1.60
N VAL A 110 6.70 17.07 0.54
CA VAL A 110 5.99 15.92 -0.07
C VAL A 110 6.55 15.68 -1.46
N PHE A 111 6.92 14.43 -1.73
CA PHE A 111 7.53 14.03 -2.99
C PHE A 111 6.83 12.80 -3.59
N PHE A 112 6.70 12.77 -4.92
CA PHE A 112 6.25 11.58 -5.65
C PHE A 112 7.42 10.83 -6.28
N ILE A 113 7.46 9.51 -6.13
CA ILE A 113 8.46 8.62 -6.74
C ILE A 113 7.71 7.45 -7.37
N SER A 114 7.53 7.46 -8.68
CA SER A 114 6.66 6.51 -9.38
C SER A 114 7.32 5.90 -10.62
N GLY A 115 6.98 4.64 -10.90
CA GLY A 115 7.34 3.95 -12.14
C GLY A 115 6.62 4.49 -13.38
N SER A 116 5.53 5.24 -13.22
CA SER A 116 4.79 5.82 -14.34
C SER A 116 5.59 6.88 -15.10
N PRO A 117 5.23 7.17 -16.36
CA PRO A 117 5.88 8.21 -17.16
C PRO A 117 5.90 9.57 -16.47
N SER A 118 7.06 10.21 -16.44
CA SER A 118 7.32 11.50 -15.77
C SER A 118 6.34 12.60 -16.17
N PHE A 119 5.88 12.63 -17.42
CA PHE A 119 4.88 13.60 -17.89
C PHE A 119 3.48 13.38 -17.29
N LEU A 120 3.14 12.19 -16.81
CA LEU A 120 1.91 11.93 -16.05
C LEU A 120 2.12 12.22 -14.57
N VAL A 121 3.27 11.80 -14.03
CA VAL A 121 3.67 12.03 -12.64
C VAL A 121 3.72 13.53 -12.34
N SER A 122 4.29 14.35 -13.23
CA SER A 122 4.38 15.81 -13.07
C SER A 122 3.01 16.47 -12.97
N ARG A 123 2.04 16.02 -13.77
CA ARG A 123 0.67 16.53 -13.74
C ARG A 123 -0.06 16.11 -12.48
N MET A 124 0.15 14.88 -12.02
CA MET A 124 -0.38 14.42 -10.73
C MET A 124 0.23 15.22 -9.57
N ALA A 125 1.54 15.45 -9.60
CA ALA A 125 2.25 16.26 -8.62
C ALA A 125 1.71 17.70 -8.55
N LYS A 126 1.55 18.35 -9.72
CA LYS A 126 0.93 19.68 -9.83
C LYS A 126 -0.50 19.69 -9.30
N LYS A 127 -1.32 18.71 -9.70
CA LYS A 127 -2.72 18.57 -9.25
C LYS A 127 -2.82 18.43 -7.74
N MET A 128 -1.92 17.66 -7.13
CA MET A 128 -1.90 17.43 -5.69
C MET A 128 -1.05 18.44 -4.93
N GLY A 129 -0.43 19.41 -5.59
CA GLY A 129 0.36 20.46 -4.93
C GLY A 129 1.48 19.92 -4.05
N VAL A 130 2.22 18.91 -4.53
CA VAL A 130 3.41 18.38 -3.85
C VAL A 130 4.67 19.14 -4.29
N ASP A 131 5.76 19.04 -3.52
CA ASP A 131 6.95 19.88 -3.68
C ASP A 131 7.83 19.46 -4.87
N ASP A 132 7.96 18.16 -5.13
CA ASP A 132 8.78 17.64 -6.24
C ASP A 132 8.34 16.23 -6.64
N PHE A 133 8.88 15.72 -7.74
CA PHE A 133 8.56 14.38 -8.22
C PHE A 133 9.68 13.74 -9.04
N CYS A 134 9.67 12.41 -9.09
CA CYS A 134 10.48 11.61 -9.99
C CYS A 134 9.59 10.54 -10.63
N GLY A 135 9.61 10.48 -11.96
CA GLY A 135 8.91 9.49 -12.77
C GLY A 135 9.80 8.95 -13.88
N SER A 136 9.35 7.92 -14.58
CA SER A 136 10.13 7.33 -15.67
C SER A 136 10.31 8.32 -16.83
N VAL A 137 11.55 8.58 -17.25
CA VAL A 137 11.85 9.57 -18.31
C VAL A 137 11.94 8.85 -19.66
N TYR A 138 11.08 9.26 -20.58
CA TYR A 138 11.07 8.80 -21.97
C TYR A 138 11.82 9.82 -22.82
N GLU A 139 12.73 9.34 -23.64
CA GLU A 139 13.53 10.20 -24.50
C GLU A 139 12.67 10.83 -25.60
N ILE A 140 12.94 12.11 -25.84
CA ILE A 140 12.34 12.93 -26.88
C ILE A 140 13.38 13.13 -27.98
N ASP A 141 12.97 12.91 -29.22
CA ASP A 141 13.70 13.32 -30.40
C ASP A 141 13.45 14.83 -30.62
N GLU A 142 14.50 15.64 -30.43
CA GLU A 142 14.40 17.09 -30.46
C GLU A 142 14.08 17.66 -31.86
N GLU A 143 14.47 16.96 -32.94
CA GLU A 143 14.22 17.43 -34.31
C GLU A 143 12.74 17.25 -34.69
N THR A 144 12.16 16.10 -34.34
CA THR A 144 10.78 15.75 -34.69
C THR A 144 9.77 16.14 -33.62
N GLN A 145 10.22 16.46 -32.40
CA GLN A 145 9.38 16.69 -31.22
C GLN A 145 8.42 15.49 -30.98
N THR A 146 8.99 14.29 -31.06
CA THR A 146 8.30 13.01 -30.82
C THR A 146 9.08 12.13 -29.85
N PHE A 147 8.45 11.12 -29.25
CA PHE A 147 9.19 10.16 -28.42
C PHE A 147 10.02 9.20 -29.28
N SER A 148 11.28 8.98 -28.91
CA SER A 148 12.18 8.07 -29.63
C SER A 148 11.84 6.58 -29.40
N GLY A 149 11.12 6.28 -28.32
CA GLY A 149 10.85 4.94 -27.84
C GLY A 149 11.93 4.38 -26.89
N ARG A 150 12.88 5.21 -26.43
CA ARG A 150 13.85 4.85 -25.37
C ARG A 150 13.44 5.42 -24.02
N ILE A 151 13.79 4.71 -22.94
CA ILE A 151 13.63 5.18 -21.56
C ILE A 151 15.03 5.49 -21.02
N THR A 152 15.25 6.74 -20.62
CA THR A 152 16.55 7.22 -20.12
C THR A 152 16.68 7.14 -18.61
N LYS A 153 15.56 7.12 -17.89
CA LYS A 153 15.50 6.90 -16.44
C LYS A 153 14.30 6.01 -16.11
N PRO A 154 14.45 4.68 -16.05
CA PRO A 154 13.36 3.81 -15.60
C PRO A 154 13.20 3.94 -14.08
N MET A 155 11.97 3.95 -13.57
CA MET A 155 11.68 4.09 -12.13
C MET A 155 10.96 2.85 -11.55
N TRP A 156 11.16 1.68 -12.17
CA TRP A 156 10.41 0.45 -11.86
C TRP A 156 11.04 -0.37 -10.74
N ASP A 157 12.34 -0.22 -10.49
CA ASP A 157 13.05 -0.99 -9.49
C ASP A 157 13.46 -0.16 -8.26
N SER A 158 13.83 -0.88 -7.21
CA SER A 158 14.26 -0.29 -5.94
C SER A 158 15.54 0.53 -6.02
N ALA A 159 16.44 0.27 -6.98
CA ALA A 159 17.70 1.00 -7.11
C ALA A 159 17.45 2.42 -7.63
N HIS A 160 16.67 2.56 -8.70
CA HIS A 160 16.33 3.87 -9.24
C HIS A 160 15.44 4.69 -8.29
N LYS A 161 14.58 4.03 -7.50
CA LYS A 161 13.84 4.72 -6.43
C LYS A 161 14.77 5.23 -5.32
N GLN A 162 15.82 4.48 -4.98
CA GLN A 162 16.82 4.93 -4.01
C GLN A 162 17.62 6.13 -4.54
N GLU A 163 18.04 6.10 -5.80
CA GLU A 163 18.71 7.24 -6.44
C GLU A 163 17.85 8.51 -6.40
N ALA A 164 16.55 8.40 -6.67
CA ALA A 164 15.63 9.53 -6.58
C ALA A 164 15.53 10.10 -5.15
N ILE A 165 15.54 9.23 -4.13
CA ILE A 165 15.57 9.65 -2.72
C ILE A 165 16.88 10.40 -2.43
N ASP A 166 18.02 9.87 -2.87
CA ASP A 166 19.33 10.47 -2.66
C ASP A 166 19.43 11.86 -3.31
N ASP A 167 18.85 12.02 -4.50
CA ASP A 167 18.73 13.31 -5.18
C ASP A 167 17.90 14.30 -4.37
N PHE A 168 16.76 13.87 -3.81
CA PHE A 168 15.93 14.72 -2.95
C PHE A 168 16.62 15.06 -1.63
N ILE A 169 17.36 14.13 -1.03
CA ILE A 169 18.14 14.40 0.20
C ILE A 169 19.15 15.51 -0.06
N LYS A 170 19.91 15.42 -1.16
CA LYS A 170 20.89 16.44 -1.53
C LYS A 170 20.23 17.80 -1.81
N LYS A 171 19.06 17.80 -2.46
CA LYS A 171 18.35 19.04 -2.84
C LYS A 171 17.66 19.74 -1.67
N TYR A 172 17.18 19.00 -0.68
CA TYR A 172 16.30 19.52 0.37
C TYR A 172 16.80 19.29 1.81
N ASP A 173 18.01 18.75 2.00
CA ASP A 173 18.61 18.46 3.30
C ASP A 173 17.67 17.60 4.20
N ILE A 174 17.28 16.42 3.70
CA ILE A 174 16.24 15.58 4.30
C ILE A 174 16.83 14.65 5.38
N ASP A 175 16.17 14.60 6.54
CA ASP A 175 16.44 13.62 7.60
C ASP A 175 15.53 12.39 7.43
N LEU A 176 16.05 11.32 6.82
CA LEU A 176 15.28 10.10 6.57
C LEU A 176 14.78 9.43 7.85
N SER A 177 15.50 9.57 8.97
CA SER A 177 15.13 8.93 10.25
C SER A 177 13.81 9.45 10.83
N LYS A 178 13.38 10.64 10.41
CA LYS A 178 12.10 11.26 10.79
C LYS A 178 11.10 11.31 9.64
N SER A 179 11.52 10.91 8.45
CA SER A 179 10.72 10.98 7.22
C SER A 179 9.80 9.77 7.07
N TYR A 180 8.93 9.84 6.07
CA TYR A 180 7.84 8.90 5.80
C TYR A 180 7.93 8.38 4.37
N ALA A 181 7.47 7.15 4.17
CA ALA A 181 7.38 6.54 2.85
C ALA A 181 6.07 5.77 2.71
N TYR A 182 5.49 5.82 1.52
CA TYR A 182 4.24 5.15 1.16
C TYR A 182 4.44 4.41 -0.15
N GLY A 183 4.16 3.11 -0.16
CA GLY A 183 4.32 2.24 -1.34
C GLY A 183 3.50 0.97 -1.22
N ASP A 184 3.33 0.23 -2.31
CA ASP A 184 2.49 -0.97 -2.38
C ASP A 184 3.17 -2.18 -3.02
N THR A 185 4.27 -1.97 -3.74
CA THR A 185 4.93 -3.02 -4.51
C THR A 185 6.34 -3.32 -4.01
N ASN A 186 6.93 -4.40 -4.52
CA ASN A 186 8.31 -4.77 -4.22
C ASN A 186 9.33 -3.68 -4.65
N GLY A 187 9.03 -2.93 -5.72
CA GLY A 187 9.85 -1.81 -6.17
C GLY A 187 10.00 -0.72 -5.10
N ASP A 188 9.00 -0.55 -4.23
CA ASP A 188 8.99 0.42 -3.14
C ASP A 188 9.81 0.02 -1.92
N TYR A 189 10.35 -1.21 -1.90
CA TYR A 189 10.98 -1.76 -0.71
C TYR A 189 12.14 -0.92 -0.18
N SER A 190 13.06 -0.47 -1.05
CA SER A 190 14.19 0.40 -0.66
C SER A 190 13.71 1.72 -0.07
N MET A 191 12.70 2.34 -0.70
CA MET A 191 12.09 3.57 -0.22
C MET A 191 11.49 3.38 1.18
N LEU A 192 10.75 2.29 1.39
CA LEU A 192 10.15 1.95 2.68
C LEU A 192 11.23 1.65 3.74
N SER A 193 12.24 0.84 3.43
CA SER A 193 13.27 0.47 4.41
C SER A 193 14.22 1.63 4.78
N SER A 194 14.34 2.64 3.92
CA SER A 194 15.24 3.79 4.13
C SER A 194 14.75 4.79 5.20
N VAL A 195 13.43 4.93 5.40
CA VAL A 195 12.84 5.96 6.27
C VAL A 195 12.51 5.48 7.68
N GLY A 196 12.33 6.41 8.61
CA GLY A 196 11.89 6.10 9.99
C GLY A 196 10.42 5.72 10.14
N ASN A 197 9.55 6.16 9.21
CA ASN A 197 8.10 5.94 9.31
C ASN A 197 7.52 5.33 8.01
N PRO A 198 7.80 4.05 7.70
CA PRO A 198 7.34 3.41 6.48
C PRO A 198 5.92 2.85 6.56
N ARG A 199 5.18 2.99 5.46
CA ARG A 199 3.77 2.60 5.37
C ARG A 199 3.50 1.89 4.05
N ALA A 200 3.22 0.60 4.13
CA ALA A 200 2.80 -0.21 2.99
C ALA A 200 1.28 -0.07 2.78
N ILE A 201 0.83 0.32 1.59
CA ILE A 201 -0.57 0.61 1.26
C ILE A 201 -1.09 -0.47 0.33
N ASN A 202 -2.13 -1.22 0.72
CA ASN A 202 -2.65 -2.35 -0.06
C ASN A 202 -1.55 -3.25 -0.66
N PRO A 203 -0.52 -3.66 0.11
CA PRO A 203 0.70 -4.20 -0.44
C PRO A 203 0.49 -5.50 -1.22
N SER A 204 1.29 -5.67 -2.28
CA SER A 204 1.35 -6.92 -3.02
C SER A 204 1.81 -8.07 -2.12
N LYS A 205 1.42 -9.31 -2.49
CA LYS A 205 1.86 -10.50 -1.76
C LYS A 205 3.38 -10.62 -1.73
N GLU A 206 4.04 -10.22 -2.82
CA GLU A 206 5.50 -10.22 -2.92
C GLU A 206 6.15 -9.24 -1.96
N LEU A 207 5.62 -8.01 -1.85
CA LEU A 207 6.10 -7.04 -0.88
C LEU A 207 5.94 -7.57 0.55
N ILE A 208 4.77 -8.15 0.88
CA ILE A 208 4.54 -8.77 2.19
C ILE A 208 5.56 -9.88 2.45
N LYS A 209 5.83 -10.75 1.46
CA LYS A 209 6.81 -11.83 1.58
C LYS A 209 8.21 -11.26 1.82
N LYS A 210 8.64 -10.29 1.03
CA LYS A 210 9.96 -9.65 1.18
C LYS A 210 10.15 -8.98 2.54
N ILE A 211 9.12 -8.30 3.04
CA ILE A 211 9.14 -7.70 4.39
C ILE A 211 9.26 -8.79 5.47
N LYS A 212 8.65 -9.96 5.28
CA LYS A 212 8.75 -11.08 6.23
C LYS A 212 10.11 -11.77 6.21
N ASP A 213 10.73 -11.83 5.03
CA ASP A 213 11.97 -12.57 4.81
C ASP A 213 13.23 -11.70 5.10
N ASP A 214 13.09 -10.39 5.31
CA ASP A 214 14.23 -9.50 5.62
C ASP A 214 14.58 -9.49 7.12
N GLU A 215 15.63 -10.25 7.46
CA GLU A 215 16.17 -10.38 8.81
C GLU A 215 16.70 -9.04 9.37
N ASN A 216 17.08 -8.07 8.53
CA ASN A 216 17.60 -6.78 8.99
C ASN A 216 16.51 -5.85 9.54
N LEU A 217 15.23 -6.12 9.25
CA LEU A 217 14.12 -5.37 9.84
C LEU A 217 13.93 -5.70 11.33
N GLU A 218 14.35 -6.89 11.76
CA GLU A 218 14.16 -7.42 13.13
C GLU A 218 14.81 -6.54 14.20
N GLU A 219 15.92 -5.87 13.88
CA GLU A 219 16.67 -5.05 14.84
C GLU A 219 16.23 -3.57 14.88
N ARG A 220 15.61 -3.02 13.82
CA ARG A 220 15.48 -1.56 13.70
C ARG A 220 14.18 -0.96 13.16
N ARG A 221 13.28 -1.65 12.44
CA ARG A 221 12.09 -0.98 11.84
C ARG A 221 10.88 -1.89 11.66
N TYR A 222 9.70 -1.36 11.95
CA TYR A 222 8.40 -1.93 11.57
C TYR A 222 7.92 -1.23 10.30
N ILE A 223 7.18 -1.94 9.43
CA ILE A 223 6.43 -1.33 8.33
C ILE A 223 4.95 -1.45 8.65
N ASP A 224 4.26 -0.32 8.76
CA ASP A 224 2.82 -0.32 8.98
C ASP A 224 2.11 -0.74 7.70
N ILE A 225 1.20 -1.70 7.77
CA ILE A 225 0.39 -2.11 6.62
C ILE A 225 -1.01 -1.49 6.74
N TYR A 226 -1.45 -0.81 5.68
CA TYR A 226 -2.76 -0.20 5.55
C TYR A 226 -3.53 -0.84 4.41
N ILE A 227 -4.69 -1.43 4.69
CA ILE A 227 -5.60 -1.94 3.65
C ILE A 227 -6.79 -0.99 3.53
N GLU A 228 -7.03 -0.45 2.33
CA GLU A 228 -8.22 0.32 1.96
C GLU A 228 -8.96 -0.42 0.84
N GLN A 229 -10.14 -0.95 1.14
CA GLN A 229 -10.93 -1.68 0.14
C GLN A 229 -11.56 -0.70 -0.86
N LYS A 230 -11.59 -1.08 -2.14
CA LYS A 230 -12.12 -0.24 -3.23
C LYS A 230 -13.56 0.27 -3.02
N ASN A 231 -14.35 -0.40 -2.19
CA ASN A 231 -15.78 -0.12 -1.93
C ASN A 231 -16.11 0.20 -0.45
N ASP A 232 -15.12 0.16 0.45
CA ASP A 232 -15.31 0.44 1.88
C ASP A 232 -14.04 1.07 2.43
N SER A 233 -14.15 2.28 2.99
CA SER A 233 -13.05 3.05 3.58
C SER A 233 -12.62 2.50 4.96
N SER A 234 -12.83 1.21 5.21
CA SER A 234 -12.34 0.53 6.40
C SER A 234 -10.83 0.36 6.29
N ILE A 235 -10.10 1.22 6.99
CA ILE A 235 -8.65 1.09 7.16
C ILE A 235 -8.38 -0.06 8.14
N ILE A 236 -7.81 -1.14 7.63
CA ILE A 236 -7.21 -2.17 8.49
C ILE A 236 -5.76 -1.75 8.69
N LYS A 237 -5.43 -1.30 9.91
CA LYS A 237 -4.04 -1.12 10.34
C LYS A 237 -3.53 -2.47 10.83
N ILE A 238 -2.61 -3.07 10.10
CA ILE A 238 -1.88 -4.25 10.57
C ILE A 238 -0.52 -3.76 11.02
N TYR A 239 -0.30 -3.73 12.34
CA TYR A 239 1.03 -3.57 12.90
C TYR A 239 1.73 -4.92 12.78
N SER A 240 2.40 -5.18 11.66
CA SER A 240 3.25 -6.36 11.57
C SER A 240 4.61 -6.04 12.18
N ARG A 241 4.77 -6.31 13.48
CA ARG A 241 6.09 -6.75 13.98
C ARG A 241 6.21 -8.21 13.58
N ILE A 242 6.87 -8.47 12.45
CA ILE A 242 7.23 -9.83 12.09
C ILE A 242 8.46 -10.16 12.93
N TYR A 243 8.25 -10.93 13.99
CA TYR A 243 9.33 -11.59 14.70
C TYR A 243 9.65 -12.87 13.95
N ASN A 244 10.84 -12.97 13.37
CA ASN A 244 11.38 -14.23 12.90
C ASN A 244 11.89 -14.99 14.12
N ILE A 245 11.08 -15.86 14.68
CA ILE A 245 11.54 -16.73 15.77
C ILE A 245 12.28 -17.90 15.10
N LYS A 246 13.58 -17.72 14.86
CA LYS A 246 14.46 -18.83 14.46
C LYS A 246 14.59 -19.81 15.63
N ASN A 247 14.05 -21.01 15.42
CA ASN A 247 14.30 -22.28 16.11
C ASN A 247 14.12 -22.32 17.64
N GLU A 248 13.03 -22.96 18.07
CA GLU A 248 13.07 -24.31 18.65
C GLU A 248 11.63 -24.85 18.81
N ASN A 249 11.32 -25.92 18.07
CA ASN A 249 10.16 -26.80 18.24
C ASN A 249 8.76 -26.17 18.43
N TYR A 250 8.19 -25.60 17.36
CA TYR A 250 6.73 -25.39 17.31
C TYR A 250 6.16 -25.79 15.94
N SER A 251 5.20 -26.72 15.97
CA SER A 251 4.46 -27.15 14.78
C SER A 251 3.65 -25.98 14.22
N SER A 252 3.79 -25.76 12.92
CA SER A 252 2.91 -24.96 12.08
C SER A 252 1.44 -25.18 12.45
N ALA A 253 0.80 -24.18 13.07
CA ALA A 253 -0.63 -24.16 13.29
C ALA A 253 -1.21 -22.85 12.77
N ASP A 254 -1.62 -22.90 11.50
CA ASP A 254 -2.74 -22.15 10.91
C ASP A 254 -2.91 -20.69 11.34
N THR A 255 -2.25 -19.79 10.61
CA THR A 255 -2.75 -18.41 10.43
C THR A 255 -4.01 -18.44 9.55
N ARG A 256 -5.09 -19.05 10.05
CA ARG A 256 -6.42 -18.90 9.46
C ARG A 256 -7.01 -17.60 9.99
N ILE A 257 -7.32 -16.69 9.07
CA ILE A 257 -8.15 -15.52 9.31
C ILE A 257 -9.47 -16.01 9.92
N LEU A 258 -9.63 -15.82 11.24
CA LEU A 258 -10.83 -16.24 11.95
C LEU A 258 -11.95 -15.26 11.66
N ASN A 259 -12.69 -15.53 10.59
CA ASN A 259 -14.00 -14.94 10.36
C ASN A 259 -15.01 -15.51 11.37
N ASN A 260 -15.92 -14.65 11.84
CA ASN A 260 -17.10 -14.90 12.68
C ASN A 260 -16.88 -14.82 14.20
N VAL A 261 -17.09 -13.61 14.74
CA VAL A 261 -17.39 -13.36 16.16
C VAL A 261 -18.70 -12.57 16.22
N ILE A 262 -19.71 -13.08 16.93
CA ILE A 262 -20.98 -12.39 17.20
C ILE A 262 -20.97 -11.91 18.65
N LEU A 263 -21.21 -10.62 18.87
CA LEU A 263 -21.36 -10.02 20.20
C LEU A 263 -22.82 -9.60 20.41
N THR A 264 -23.48 -10.18 21.41
CA THR A 264 -24.86 -9.84 21.79
C THR A 264 -24.88 -9.16 23.15
N LYS A 265 -25.61 -8.06 23.27
CA LYS A 265 -25.84 -7.33 24.52
C LYS A 265 -27.25 -7.68 25.02
N ASN A 266 -27.37 -8.20 26.24
CA ASN A 266 -28.67 -8.23 26.91
C ASN A 266 -28.50 -7.79 28.37
N ASN A 267 -29.53 -7.13 28.88
CA ASN A 267 -29.50 -6.28 30.07
C ASN A 267 -28.90 -6.93 31.32
N GLY A 268 -27.65 -6.61 31.62
CA GLY A 268 -27.12 -6.58 32.98
C GLY A 268 -26.13 -7.67 33.38
N GLU A 269 -26.07 -8.84 32.75
CA GLU A 269 -25.14 -9.89 33.19
C GLU A 269 -24.53 -10.70 32.01
N LYS A 270 -23.19 -10.72 31.98
CA LYS A 270 -22.24 -11.58 31.22
C LYS A 270 -22.06 -11.32 29.70
N ILE A 271 -20.79 -11.35 29.26
CA ILE A 271 -20.37 -11.38 27.85
C ILE A 271 -19.91 -12.81 27.53
N TYR A 272 -20.44 -13.41 26.46
CA TYR A 272 -20.04 -14.74 25.99
C TYR A 272 -19.34 -14.62 24.63
N ILE A 273 -18.23 -15.35 24.48
CA ILE A 273 -17.58 -15.60 23.20
C ILE A 273 -17.84 -17.08 22.89
N GLN A 274 -18.45 -17.38 21.74
CA GLN A 274 -18.71 -18.76 21.33
C GLN A 274 -18.03 -19.05 19.99
N LYS A 275 -17.21 -20.09 19.97
CA LYS A 275 -16.67 -20.75 18.78
C LYS A 275 -16.69 -22.25 19.08
N ASP A 276 -17.32 -23.04 18.20
CA ASP A 276 -17.34 -24.51 18.22
C ASP A 276 -17.38 -25.15 19.63
N ASN A 277 -18.54 -25.10 20.28
CA ASN A 277 -18.84 -25.72 21.59
C ASN A 277 -18.01 -25.29 22.82
N ILE A 278 -17.20 -24.23 22.73
CA ILE A 278 -16.47 -23.69 23.90
C ILE A 278 -17.21 -22.49 24.49
N LYS A 279 -17.53 -22.56 25.79
CA LYS A 279 -18.22 -21.51 26.55
C LYS A 279 -17.20 -20.84 27.49
N TYR A 280 -16.97 -19.54 27.31
CA TYR A 280 -16.13 -18.75 28.21
C TYR A 280 -16.99 -18.12 29.33
N GLU A 281 -16.56 -18.24 30.58
CA GLU A 281 -17.22 -17.60 31.74
C GLU A 281 -16.15 -16.93 32.61
N LYS A 282 -16.34 -15.65 32.95
CA LYS A 282 -15.57 -15.00 34.00
C LYS A 282 -16.43 -13.99 34.77
N GLN A 283 -16.48 -14.17 36.09
CA GLN A 283 -17.07 -13.25 37.06
C GLN A 283 -16.20 -11.98 37.19
N ASP A 284 -16.91 -10.86 37.28
CA ASP A 284 -16.45 -9.54 37.70
C ASP A 284 -15.35 -8.88 36.87
N ALA A 285 -15.77 -8.24 35.78
CA ALA A 285 -15.07 -7.09 35.25
C ALA A 285 -16.11 -6.01 34.86
N ILE A 286 -16.32 -5.04 35.76
CA ILE A 286 -17.10 -3.85 35.47
C ILE A 286 -16.17 -2.85 34.76
N PHE A 287 -16.36 -2.67 33.46
CA PHE A 287 -15.69 -1.59 32.73
C PHE A 287 -16.71 -0.50 32.38
N LYS A 288 -16.65 0.63 33.08
CA LYS A 288 -17.28 1.87 32.62
C LYS A 288 -16.43 2.46 31.50
N VAL A 289 -16.86 2.25 30.26
CA VAL A 289 -16.30 2.96 29.11
C VAL A 289 -16.99 4.33 29.03
N ASN A 290 -16.28 5.41 29.35
CA ASN A 290 -16.77 6.77 29.13
C ASN A 290 -17.10 6.96 27.63
N GLU A 291 -18.26 7.53 27.33
CA GLU A 291 -18.89 7.62 26.00
C GLU A 291 -18.11 8.42 24.92
N TYR A 292 -16.89 8.86 25.20
CA TYR A 292 -16.13 9.80 24.37
C TYR A 292 -14.92 9.22 23.64
N LEU A 293 -14.81 7.90 23.48
CA LEU A 293 -13.68 7.30 22.76
C LEU A 293 -14.02 7.04 21.27
N LYS A 294 -13.49 7.89 20.38
CA LYS A 294 -13.40 7.65 18.93
C LYS A 294 -11.99 7.13 18.61
N GLY A 295 -11.81 5.81 18.56
CA GLY A 295 -10.52 5.20 18.18
C GLY A 295 -10.34 3.76 18.65
N PRO A 296 -9.25 3.09 18.22
CA PRO A 296 -8.89 1.76 18.71
C PRO A 296 -8.61 1.78 20.22
N ILE A 297 -9.05 0.74 20.92
CA ILE A 297 -8.87 0.58 22.37
C ILE A 297 -7.84 -0.53 22.59
N THR A 298 -6.79 -0.24 23.36
CA THR A 298 -5.86 -1.25 23.87
C THR A 298 -6.35 -1.67 25.26
N LEU A 299 -6.72 -2.93 25.40
CA LEU A 299 -7.02 -3.52 26.72
C LEU A 299 -5.82 -4.31 27.21
N VAL A 300 -5.37 -4.00 28.42
CA VAL A 300 -4.41 -4.84 29.15
C VAL A 300 -5.24 -5.94 29.82
N LEU A 301 -5.16 -7.17 29.32
CA LEU A 301 -5.94 -8.30 29.83
C LEU A 301 -5.04 -9.52 30.05
N GLY A 302 -5.46 -10.39 30.98
CA GLY A 302 -4.70 -11.54 31.52
C GLY A 302 -4.61 -12.76 30.59
N GLU A 303 -5.05 -13.95 31.01
CA GLU A 303 -4.81 -15.21 30.29
C GLU A 303 -5.84 -15.53 29.19
N VAL A 304 -5.40 -16.13 28.09
CA VAL A 304 -6.21 -16.65 26.97
C VAL A 304 -5.86 -18.11 26.68
N MET A 305 -6.87 -18.90 26.33
CA MET A 305 -6.73 -20.31 25.96
C MET A 305 -6.73 -20.47 24.43
N ILE A 306 -5.71 -21.14 23.87
CA ILE A 306 -5.62 -21.50 22.44
C ILE A 306 -5.28 -22.99 22.36
N ASN A 307 -6.08 -23.79 21.65
CA ASN A 307 -5.86 -25.24 21.48
C ASN A 307 -5.59 -25.96 22.82
N ASN A 308 -6.39 -25.69 23.84
CA ASN A 308 -6.24 -26.22 25.21
C ASN A 308 -4.93 -25.85 25.94
N LYS A 309 -4.14 -24.91 25.41
CA LYS A 309 -2.95 -24.35 26.09
C LYS A 309 -3.24 -22.95 26.63
N LYS A 310 -2.71 -22.64 27.81
CA LYS A 310 -2.79 -21.31 28.45
C LYS A 310 -1.71 -20.39 27.92
N TYR A 311 -2.08 -19.14 27.63
CA TYR A 311 -1.17 -18.07 27.25
C TYR A 311 -1.48 -16.84 28.11
N LYS A 312 -0.46 -16.10 28.56
CA LYS A 312 -0.67 -14.77 29.14
C LYS A 312 -0.76 -13.78 27.99
N THR A 313 -1.88 -13.09 27.86
CA THR A 313 -1.97 -11.91 27.00
C THR A 313 -1.42 -10.70 27.74
N SER A 314 -0.81 -9.78 27.01
CA SER A 314 -0.37 -8.49 27.56
C SER A 314 -1.17 -7.33 26.98
N LYS A 315 -1.69 -7.49 25.75
CA LYS A 315 -2.52 -6.52 25.05
C LYS A 315 -3.53 -7.23 24.16
N ILE A 316 -4.77 -6.74 24.18
CA ILE A 316 -5.81 -7.08 23.21
C ILE A 316 -6.13 -5.82 22.40
N TYR A 317 -6.10 -5.97 21.07
CA TYR A 317 -6.35 -4.88 20.14
C TYR A 317 -7.81 -4.94 19.68
N LEU A 318 -8.59 -3.93 20.04
CA LEU A 318 -10.00 -3.79 19.64
C LEU A 318 -10.19 -2.69 18.59
N GLN A 319 -10.98 -2.98 17.56
CA GLN A 319 -11.43 -1.98 16.58
C GLN A 319 -12.95 -1.90 16.56
N LYS A 320 -13.49 -0.67 16.56
CA LYS A 320 -14.92 -0.43 16.46
C LYS A 320 -15.37 -0.50 14.99
N LEU A 321 -16.26 -1.45 14.69
CA LEU A 321 -16.90 -1.64 13.40
C LEU A 321 -18.42 -1.58 13.59
N LYS A 322 -19.07 -0.60 12.95
CA LYS A 322 -20.55 -0.43 12.96
C LYS A 322 -21.18 -0.46 14.35
N GLY A 323 -20.52 0.14 15.34
CA GLY A 323 -21.02 0.20 16.74
C GLY A 323 -20.57 -0.95 17.63
N THR A 324 -19.92 -1.98 17.08
CA THR A 324 -19.46 -3.17 17.80
C THR A 324 -17.93 -3.20 17.83
N TYR A 325 -17.31 -3.57 18.96
CA TYR A 325 -15.86 -3.74 19.04
C TYR A 325 -15.47 -5.17 18.64
N MET A 326 -14.55 -5.32 17.69
CA MET A 326 -14.00 -6.63 17.29
C MET A 326 -12.54 -6.77 17.75
N ILE A 327 -12.14 -7.98 18.13
CA ILE A 327 -10.75 -8.32 18.44
C ILE A 327 -9.99 -8.55 17.14
N PHE A 328 -8.92 -7.78 16.92
CA PHE A 328 -8.10 -7.85 15.71
C PHE A 328 -6.68 -8.37 15.95
N GLY A 329 -6.29 -8.54 17.20
CA GLY A 329 -5.00 -9.13 17.56
C GLY A 329 -4.83 -9.23 19.06
N PHE A 330 -3.83 -10.01 19.47
CA PHE A 330 -3.39 -10.11 20.84
C PHE A 330 -1.87 -10.36 20.89
N ASP A 331 -1.21 -9.77 21.89
CA ASP A 331 0.17 -10.11 22.23
C ASP A 331 0.14 -11.25 23.25
N ILE A 332 0.60 -12.45 22.88
CA ILE A 332 0.68 -13.62 23.77
C ILE A 332 2.12 -13.92 24.18
N LYS A 333 2.31 -14.27 25.45
CA LYS A 333 3.48 -15.01 25.94
C LYS A 333 3.04 -16.41 26.34
N TRP A 334 3.82 -17.41 25.93
CA TRP A 334 3.66 -18.76 26.46
C TRP A 334 3.91 -18.75 27.97
N VAL A 335 3.14 -19.55 28.70
CA VAL A 335 3.35 -19.78 30.12
C VAL A 335 3.77 -21.22 30.24
N ASP A 336 5.06 -21.45 30.45
CA ASP A 336 5.55 -22.73 30.97
C ASP A 336 4.82 -23.00 32.29
N ASN A 337 4.18 -24.16 32.39
CA ASN A 337 3.83 -24.75 33.67
C ASN A 337 4.88 -25.79 34.03
#